data_AF-A0A956VSF3-F1
#
_entry.id   AF-A0A956VSF3-F1
#
_cell.length_a   1.000
_cell.length_b   1.000
_cell.length_c   1.000
_cell.angle_alpha   90.00
_cell.angle_beta   90.00
_cell.angle_gamma   90.00
#
_symmetry.space_group_name_H-M   'P 1'
#
loop_
_entity.id
_entity.type
_entity.pdbx_description
1 polymer ?
#
loop_
_entity_poly.entity_id
_entity_poly.type
_entity_poly.pdbx_seq_one_letter_code
_entity_poly.pdbx_strand_id
1 'polypeptide(L)'
;YKQESVPRYHGRDVAVLRAAFEPCAIVLGSATPSLESWQNTRSGKYKLLRLDERADGQSMPLVRVVDMRLEATKHKGGPAILSDKLRVALEKRLETGEQSILFLNRRGFARSLQCPKCGHVCTCPHCSLALTYHRDDERLVCHICGHQAIVPRKCPECKDPAIILQGFGTQKVEEVLAKVLPQAKIARIDADAMRRKNALRDLL
;
A
#
# COMPACT_ATOMS: atom_id res chain seq x y z
N TYR A 1 -1.13 12.69 13.32
CA TYR A 1 -0.91 14.03 13.92
C TYR A 1 -1.10 15.19 12.96
N LYS A 2 -1.46 14.98 11.69
CA LYS A 2 -1.66 16.06 10.73
C LYS A 2 -3.14 16.44 10.68
N GLN A 3 -3.45 17.72 10.89
CA GLN A 3 -4.79 18.26 10.71
C GLN A 3 -4.95 18.70 9.26
N GLU A 4 -5.92 18.12 8.56
CA GLU A 4 -6.19 18.42 7.14
C GLU A 4 -7.19 19.58 6.97
N SER A 5 -8.05 19.83 7.97
CA SER A 5 -8.95 20.99 8.01
C SER A 5 -8.24 22.24 8.53
N VAL A 6 -8.84 23.41 8.31
CA VAL A 6 -8.28 24.69 8.80
C VAL A 6 -8.63 24.86 10.29
N PRO A 7 -7.67 25.32 11.14
CA PRO A 7 -6.27 25.58 10.82
C PRO A 7 -5.48 24.29 10.61
N ARG A 8 -4.68 24.25 9.53
CA ARG A 8 -3.85 23.10 9.18
C ARG A 8 -2.54 23.17 9.97
N TYR A 9 -2.25 22.15 10.74
CA TYR A 9 -1.00 22.03 11.48
C TYR A 9 -0.57 20.57 11.64
N HIS A 10 0.70 20.38 11.98
CA HIS A 10 1.25 19.07 12.30
C HIS A 10 1.56 19.00 13.80
N GLY A 11 0.78 18.21 14.55
CA GLY A 11 0.85 18.16 16.01
C GLY A 11 2.23 17.80 16.57
N ARG A 12 2.99 16.93 15.90
CA ARG A 12 4.41 16.66 16.25
C ARG A 12 5.25 17.93 16.22
N ASP A 13 5.08 18.74 15.18
CA ASP A 13 5.94 19.89 14.94
C ASP A 13 5.58 21.02 15.92
N VAL A 14 4.28 21.20 16.17
CA VAL A 14 3.77 22.10 17.21
C VAL A 14 4.26 21.68 18.59
N ALA A 15 4.28 20.38 18.90
CA ALA A 15 4.79 19.88 20.17
C ALA A 15 6.29 20.14 20.34
N VAL A 16 7.09 19.92 19.30
CA VAL A 16 8.53 20.25 19.29
C VAL A 16 8.74 21.75 19.49
N LEU A 17 7.98 22.59 18.79
CA LEU A 17 8.06 24.04 18.94
C LEU A 17 7.70 24.48 20.36
N ARG A 18 6.62 23.93 20.92
CA ARG A 18 6.21 24.22 22.29
C ARG A 18 7.28 23.81 23.31
N ALA A 19 7.90 22.64 23.13
CA ALA A 19 8.99 22.18 24.00
C ALA A 19 10.20 23.13 23.96
N ALA A 20 10.49 23.72 22.80
CA ALA A 20 11.53 24.74 22.66
C ALA A 20 11.16 26.06 23.35
N PHE A 21 9.88 26.45 23.37
CA PHE A 21 9.42 27.65 24.09
C PHE A 21 9.38 27.48 25.62
N GLU A 22 9.11 26.27 26.10
CA GLU A 22 8.96 25.93 27.53
C GLU A 22 10.23 25.29 28.13
N PRO A 23 11.41 25.63 27.58
CA PRO A 23 12.67 24.88 27.65
C PRO A 23 12.61 23.45 28.23
N CYS A 24 11.77 22.58 27.67
CA CYS A 24 11.54 21.24 28.19
C CYS A 24 11.95 20.14 27.20
N ALA A 25 12.23 18.95 27.74
CA ALA A 25 12.55 17.79 26.91
C ALA A 25 11.28 17.24 26.24
N ILE A 26 11.39 16.88 24.96
CA ILE A 26 10.35 16.15 24.23
C ILE A 26 10.88 14.80 23.74
N VAL A 27 10.08 13.75 23.92
CA VAL A 27 10.40 12.39 23.45
C VAL A 27 9.46 12.02 22.32
N LEU A 28 10.01 11.75 21.14
CA LEU A 28 9.28 11.26 19.98
C LEU A 28 9.47 9.73 19.85
N GLY A 29 8.58 8.96 20.47
CA GLY A 29 8.62 7.49 20.39
C GLY A 29 8.00 6.95 19.10
N SER A 30 8.73 6.13 18.36
CA SER A 30 8.19 5.37 17.22
C SER A 30 9.05 4.14 16.91
N ALA A 31 8.39 3.02 16.56
CA ALA A 31 9.05 1.86 15.97
C ALA A 31 9.37 2.06 14.47
N THR A 32 8.65 2.98 13.81
CA THR A 32 8.81 3.36 12.39
C THR A 32 8.86 4.89 12.31
N PRO A 33 10.01 5.52 12.64
CA PRO A 33 10.10 6.97 12.70
C PRO A 33 9.78 7.60 11.34
N SER A 34 9.06 8.71 11.34
CA SER A 34 8.83 9.51 10.13
C SER A 34 10.16 10.00 9.55
N LEU A 35 10.22 10.14 8.22
CA LEU A 35 11.44 10.56 7.53
C LEU A 35 11.98 11.91 8.02
N GLU A 36 11.12 12.86 8.38
CA GLU A 36 11.57 14.18 8.86
C GLU A 36 12.23 14.06 10.23
N SER A 37 11.64 13.28 11.15
CA SER A 37 12.25 13.00 12.46
C SER A 37 13.57 12.26 12.31
N TRP A 38 13.66 11.29 11.39
CA TRP A 38 14.90 10.58 11.10
C TRP A 38 15.98 11.53 10.55
N GLN A 39 15.61 12.43 9.65
CA GLN A 39 16.53 13.43 9.10
C GLN A 39 17.02 14.41 10.17
N ASN A 40 16.14 14.88 11.06
CA ASN A 40 16.52 15.75 12.18
C ASN A 40 17.49 15.05 13.14
N THR A 41 17.35 13.74 13.33
CA THR A 41 18.34 12.94 14.05
C THR A 41 19.68 12.90 13.30
N ARG A 42 19.67 12.62 11.99
CA ARG A 42 20.90 12.58 11.18
C ARG A 42 21.61 13.93 11.11
N SER A 43 20.86 15.03 11.13
CA SER A 43 21.40 16.39 11.11
C SER A 43 21.80 16.89 12.50
N GLY A 44 21.71 16.07 13.56
CA GLY A 44 22.08 16.44 14.92
C GLY A 44 21.09 17.35 15.66
N LYS A 45 19.91 17.63 15.07
CA LYS A 45 18.85 18.41 15.75
C LYS A 45 18.17 17.61 16.86
N TYR A 46 18.01 16.30 16.66
CA TYR A 46 17.45 15.37 17.64
C TYR A 46 18.48 14.33 18.08
N LYS A 47 18.37 13.87 19.32
CA LYS A 47 19.15 12.75 19.84
C LYS A 47 18.40 11.44 19.57
N LEU A 48 19.07 10.46 18.97
CA LEU A 48 18.52 9.11 18.81
C LEU A 48 18.68 8.31 20.09
N LEU A 49 17.59 7.76 20.60
CA LEU A 49 17.60 6.74 21.65
C LEU A 49 17.01 5.47 21.04
N ARG A 50 17.73 4.34 21.15
CA ARG A 50 17.34 3.06 20.54
C ARG A 50 17.01 2.06 21.63
N LEU A 51 15.94 1.29 21.38
CA LEU A 51 15.61 0.07 22.09
C LEU A 51 15.73 -1.04 21.04
N ASP A 52 16.83 -1.79 21.07
CA ASP A 52 17.13 -2.80 20.04
C ASP A 52 16.40 -4.13 20.29
N GLU A 53 15.76 -4.28 21.46
CA GLU A 53 14.96 -5.44 21.84
C GLU A 53 13.49 -5.07 22.00
N ARG A 54 12.59 -6.00 21.66
CA ARG A 54 11.16 -5.83 21.90
C ARG A 54 10.84 -6.02 23.37
N ALA A 55 9.95 -5.18 23.90
CA ALA A 55 9.53 -5.26 25.29
C ALA A 55 8.89 -6.61 25.67
N ASP A 56 8.28 -7.31 24.71
CA ASP A 56 7.65 -8.62 24.88
C ASP A 56 8.55 -9.79 24.46
N GLY A 57 9.80 -9.53 24.07
CA GLY A 57 10.76 -10.57 23.62
C GLY A 57 10.37 -11.29 22.33
N GLN A 58 9.35 -10.84 21.61
CA GLN A 58 8.86 -11.53 20.42
C GLN A 58 9.83 -11.40 19.24
N SER A 59 9.87 -12.43 18.40
CA SER A 59 10.65 -12.40 17.16
C SER A 59 9.86 -11.76 16.02
N MET A 60 10.57 -11.32 14.97
CA MET A 60 9.92 -10.88 13.74
C MET A 60 9.16 -12.04 13.09
N PRO A 61 7.97 -11.81 12.52
CA PRO A 61 7.24 -12.85 11.80
C PRO A 61 8.02 -13.31 10.57
N LEU A 62 7.85 -14.57 10.18
CA LEU A 62 8.41 -15.09 8.94
C LEU A 62 7.76 -14.39 7.73
N VAL A 63 8.56 -13.65 6.97
CA VAL A 63 8.10 -12.97 5.74
C VAL A 63 8.49 -13.80 4.52
N ARG A 64 7.53 -14.00 3.61
CA ARG A 64 7.75 -14.67 2.33
C ARG A 64 7.37 -13.75 1.19
N VAL A 65 8.31 -13.52 0.27
CA VAL A 65 8.07 -12.77 -0.97
C VAL A 65 7.66 -13.77 -2.05
N VAL A 66 6.54 -13.50 -2.72
CA VAL A 66 6.00 -14.35 -3.80
C VAL A 66 6.07 -13.60 -5.11
N ASP A 67 6.70 -14.21 -6.11
CA ASP A 67 6.74 -13.66 -7.47
C ASP A 67 5.43 -13.95 -8.21
N MET A 68 4.59 -12.92 -8.34
CA MET A 68 3.29 -13.04 -9.00
C MET A 68 3.38 -13.28 -10.51
N ARG A 69 4.54 -13.07 -11.15
CA ARG A 69 4.73 -13.37 -12.58
C ARG A 69 4.65 -14.88 -12.83
N LEU A 70 5.22 -15.68 -11.93
CA LEU A 70 5.17 -17.14 -11.98
C LEU A 70 3.78 -17.68 -11.68
N GLU A 71 2.97 -16.95 -10.91
CA GLU A 71 1.59 -17.33 -10.64
C GLU A 71 0.70 -17.04 -11.85
N ALA A 72 0.90 -15.90 -12.54
CA ALA A 72 0.15 -15.54 -13.74
C ALA A 72 0.28 -16.57 -14.88
N THR A 73 1.45 -17.22 -15.03
CA THR A 73 1.65 -18.26 -16.04
C THR A 73 0.85 -19.54 -15.75
N LYS A 74 0.63 -19.87 -14.47
CA LYS A 74 -0.19 -21.02 -14.06
C LYS A 74 -1.68 -20.82 -14.35
N HIS A 75 -2.15 -19.57 -14.25
CA HIS A 75 -3.57 -19.24 -14.36
C HIS A 75 -4.06 -18.93 -15.79
N LYS A 76 -3.58 -19.66 -16.81
CA LYS A 76 -3.97 -19.53 -18.23
C LYS A 76 -4.08 -18.06 -18.72
N GLY A 77 -3.20 -17.18 -18.25
CA GLY A 77 -3.16 -15.77 -18.65
C GLY A 77 -4.18 -14.85 -17.97
N GLY A 78 -4.97 -15.33 -17.01
CA GLY A 78 -5.80 -14.49 -16.16
C GLY A 78 -4.98 -13.78 -15.07
N PRO A 79 -5.33 -12.55 -14.66
CA PRO A 79 -4.66 -11.89 -13.54
C PRO A 79 -4.85 -12.69 -12.26
N ALA A 80 -3.78 -13.30 -11.77
CA ALA A 80 -3.75 -13.97 -10.46
C ALA A 80 -3.78 -12.90 -9.36
N ILE A 81 -4.97 -12.63 -8.80
CA ILE A 81 -5.13 -11.69 -7.68
C ILE A 81 -4.51 -12.28 -6.41
N LEU A 82 -4.64 -13.60 -6.24
CA LEU A 82 -4.09 -14.36 -5.13
C LEU A 82 -3.10 -15.38 -5.68
N SER A 83 -1.95 -15.52 -5.02
CA SER A 83 -1.07 -16.65 -5.28
C SER A 83 -1.64 -17.93 -4.67
N ASP A 84 -1.27 -19.08 -5.22
CA ASP A 84 -1.62 -20.39 -4.65
C ASP A 84 -1.15 -20.49 -3.20
N LYS A 85 0.06 -19.99 -2.91
CA LYS A 85 0.63 -19.99 -1.55
C LYS A 85 -0.20 -19.15 -0.58
N LEU A 86 -0.70 -17.99 -1.01
CA LEU A 86 -1.56 -17.14 -0.19
C LEU A 86 -2.91 -17.82 0.03
N ARG A 87 -3.52 -18.40 -1.02
CA ARG A 87 -4.78 -19.14 -0.91
C ARG A 87 -4.70 -20.24 0.15
N VAL A 88 -3.73 -21.15 0.01
CA VAL A 88 -3.55 -22.28 0.94
C VAL A 88 -3.29 -21.80 2.37
N ALA A 89 -2.54 -20.71 2.54
CA ALA A 89 -2.31 -20.13 3.86
C ALA A 89 -3.60 -19.57 4.48
N LEU A 90 -4.46 -18.91 3.68
CA LEU A 90 -5.75 -18.40 4.14
C LEU A 90 -6.71 -19.53 4.50
N GLU A 91 -6.80 -20.58 3.67
CA GLU A 91 -7.62 -21.78 3.94
C GLU A 91 -7.23 -22.41 5.28
N LYS A 92 -5.93 -22.67 5.49
CA LYS A 92 -5.43 -23.25 6.73
C LYS A 92 -5.75 -22.40 7.96
N ARG A 93 -5.60 -21.07 7.86
CA ARG A 93 -5.93 -20.14 8.97
C ARG A 93 -7.43 -20.14 9.28
N LEU A 94 -8.26 -20.25 8.25
CA LEU A 94 -9.71 -20.32 8.42
C LEU A 94 -10.12 -21.64 9.10
N GLU A 95 -9.52 -22.76 8.71
CA GLU A 95 -9.75 -24.08 9.33
C GLU A 95 -9.35 -24.11 10.81
N THR A 96 -8.31 -23.38 11.21
CA THR A 96 -7.87 -23.25 12.61
C THR A 96 -8.66 -22.22 13.41
N GLY A 97 -9.65 -21.55 12.81
CA GLY A 97 -10.45 -20.51 13.46
C GLY A 97 -9.69 -19.20 13.68
N GLU A 98 -8.59 -18.99 12.97
CA GLU A 98 -7.75 -17.78 13.09
C GLU A 98 -8.15 -16.72 12.05
N GLN A 99 -7.85 -15.46 12.37
CA GLN A 99 -8.15 -14.32 11.49
C GLN A 99 -6.95 -13.98 10.59
N SER A 100 -7.25 -13.63 9.33
CA SER A 100 -6.26 -13.11 8.38
C SER A 100 -6.59 -11.68 7.99
N ILE A 101 -5.58 -10.81 7.91
CA ILE A 101 -5.71 -9.42 7.45
C ILE A 101 -4.97 -9.29 6.12
N LEU A 102 -5.68 -8.85 5.07
CA LEU A 102 -5.13 -8.58 3.75
C LEU A 102 -5.02 -7.07 3.53
N PHE A 103 -3.79 -6.58 3.43
CA PHE A 103 -3.53 -5.17 3.12
C PHE A 103 -3.53 -4.95 1.61
N LEU A 104 -4.29 -3.96 1.17
CA LEU A 104 -4.25 -3.44 -0.20
C LEU A 104 -3.88 -1.96 -0.16
N ASN A 105 -3.17 -1.52 -1.18
CA ASN A 105 -2.91 -0.10 -1.37
C ASN A 105 -4.25 0.65 -1.48
N ARG A 106 -4.34 1.79 -0.79
CA ARG A 106 -5.54 2.62 -0.72
C ARG A 106 -6.09 2.88 -2.12
N ARG A 107 -7.42 2.77 -2.26
CA ARG A 107 -8.22 3.16 -3.43
C ARG A 107 -7.58 4.34 -4.18
N GLY A 108 -7.32 4.14 -5.47
CA GLY A 108 -7.00 5.25 -6.37
C GLY A 108 -5.52 5.60 -6.55
N PHE A 109 -4.57 4.80 -6.07
CA PHE A 109 -3.22 4.85 -6.65
C PHE A 109 -3.32 4.32 -8.07
N ALA A 110 -3.53 5.29 -8.98
CA ALA A 110 -3.30 5.29 -10.41
C ALA A 110 -3.27 3.90 -11.05
N ARG A 111 -4.25 3.62 -11.92
CA ARG A 111 -4.21 2.46 -12.81
C ARG A 111 -2.93 2.56 -13.66
N SER A 112 -1.78 2.13 -13.16
CA SER A 112 -0.56 2.10 -13.93
C SER A 112 -0.66 0.94 -14.90
N LEU A 113 -0.04 1.08 -16.07
CA LEU A 113 0.11 -0.04 -16.98
C LEU A 113 1.34 -0.82 -16.60
N GLN A 114 1.18 -2.12 -16.36
CA GLN A 114 2.28 -3.03 -16.11
C GLN A 114 2.25 -4.20 -17.10
N CYS A 115 3.41 -4.53 -17.67
CA CYS A 115 3.57 -5.73 -18.46
C CYS A 115 3.68 -6.97 -17.55
N PRO A 116 2.80 -7.99 -17.68
CA PRO A 116 2.84 -9.18 -16.85
C PRO A 116 4.06 -10.08 -17.17
N LYS A 117 4.60 -9.98 -18.39
CA LYS A 117 5.74 -10.79 -18.83
C LYS A 117 7.07 -10.28 -18.28
N CYS A 118 7.38 -8.99 -18.43
CA CYS A 118 8.66 -8.42 -18.02
C CYS A 118 8.59 -7.56 -16.75
N GLY A 119 7.40 -7.14 -16.32
CA GLY A 119 7.21 -6.25 -15.18
C GLY A 119 7.32 -4.75 -15.49
N HIS A 120 7.63 -4.37 -16.73
CA HIS A 120 7.77 -2.97 -17.16
C HIS A 120 6.53 -2.13 -16.81
N VAL A 121 6.77 -0.92 -16.29
CA VAL A 121 5.74 0.09 -15.99
C VAL A 121 6.03 1.34 -16.80
N CYS A 122 5.01 1.91 -17.44
CA CYS A 122 5.16 3.16 -18.18
C CYS A 122 5.46 4.33 -17.22
N THR A 123 6.64 4.92 -17.33
CA THR A 123 7.10 6.03 -16.48
C THR A 123 7.13 7.35 -17.23
N CYS A 124 6.99 8.45 -16.48
CA CYS A 124 7.13 9.81 -17.00
C CYS A 124 8.60 10.12 -17.28
N PRO A 125 8.97 10.62 -18.48
CA PRO A 125 10.36 10.96 -18.80
C PRO A 125 10.88 12.17 -18.02
N HIS A 126 9.99 13.00 -17.46
CA HIS A 126 10.37 14.20 -16.70
C HIS A 126 10.47 13.97 -15.19
N CYS A 127 9.69 13.04 -14.64
CA CYS A 127 9.58 12.84 -13.19
C CYS A 127 10.04 11.44 -12.73
N SER A 128 10.27 10.51 -13.67
CA SER A 128 10.57 9.10 -13.37
C SER A 128 9.51 8.39 -12.51
N LEU A 129 8.29 8.93 -12.48
CA LEU A 129 7.13 8.36 -11.77
C LEU A 129 6.27 7.55 -12.73
N ALA A 130 5.60 6.51 -12.22
CA ALA A 130 4.63 5.75 -13.00
C ALA A 130 3.50 6.66 -13.51
N LEU A 131 3.16 6.53 -14.79
CA LEU A 131 2.05 7.25 -15.39
C LEU A 131 0.71 6.63 -14.97
N THR A 132 -0.30 7.47 -14.81
CA THR A 132 -1.65 7.07 -14.45
C THR A 132 -2.50 6.89 -15.70
N TYR A 133 -3.15 5.73 -15.85
CA TYR A 133 -4.11 5.52 -16.91
C TYR A 133 -5.47 6.15 -16.60
N HIS A 134 -5.86 7.11 -17.42
CA HIS A 134 -7.18 7.71 -17.48
C HIS A 134 -8.01 6.97 -18.53
N ARG A 135 -9.07 6.29 -18.07
CA ARG A 135 -9.93 5.46 -18.94
C ARG A 135 -10.74 6.30 -19.92
N ASP A 136 -11.24 7.44 -19.46
CA ASP A 136 -12.18 8.26 -20.23
C ASP A 136 -11.48 8.91 -21.44
N ASP A 137 -10.19 9.24 -21.29
CA ASP A 137 -9.38 9.86 -22.34
C ASP A 137 -8.45 8.87 -23.08
N GLU A 138 -8.46 7.59 -22.68
CA GLU A 138 -7.50 6.56 -23.11
C GLU A 138 -6.02 7.03 -23.11
N ARG A 139 -5.62 7.74 -22.06
CA ARG A 139 -4.29 8.37 -21.94
C ARG A 139 -3.56 8.02 -20.67
N LEU A 140 -2.24 8.09 -20.75
CA LEU A 140 -1.32 8.02 -19.62
C LEU A 140 -0.96 9.45 -19.19
N VAL A 141 -1.16 9.78 -17.92
CA VAL A 141 -0.96 11.15 -17.40
C VAL A 141 -0.06 11.12 -16.18
N CYS A 142 0.91 12.05 -16.14
CA CYS A 142 1.69 12.35 -14.95
C CYS A 142 0.98 13.42 -14.12
N HIS A 143 0.58 13.11 -12.89
CA HIS A 143 -0.08 14.08 -12.00
C HIS A 143 0.86 15.09 -11.32
N ILE A 144 2.18 14.95 -11.52
CA ILE A 144 3.15 15.90 -10.96
C ILE A 144 3.50 17.00 -11.97
N CYS A 145 3.81 16.65 -13.21
CA CYS A 145 4.21 17.62 -14.24
C CYS A 145 3.18 17.81 -15.37
N GLY A 146 2.10 17.04 -15.41
CA GLY A 146 1.08 17.12 -16.46
C GLY A 146 1.43 16.42 -17.77
N HIS A 147 2.61 15.77 -17.88
CA HIS A 147 3.00 15.03 -19.08
C HIS A 147 1.94 13.98 -19.47
N GLN A 148 1.63 13.90 -20.76
CA GLN A 148 0.68 12.95 -21.33
C GLN A 148 1.33 12.07 -22.37
N ALA A 149 0.95 10.79 -22.39
CA ALA A 149 1.37 9.81 -23.38
C ALA A 149 0.19 8.94 -23.82
N ILE A 150 0.29 8.40 -25.03
CA ILE A 150 -0.68 7.44 -25.57
C ILE A 150 -0.45 6.08 -24.89
N VAL A 151 -1.54 5.34 -24.65
CA VAL A 151 -1.45 3.96 -24.17
C VAL A 151 -0.79 3.07 -25.21
N PRO A 152 0.36 2.42 -24.90
CA PRO A 152 1.01 1.55 -25.84
C PRO A 152 0.19 0.25 -26.04
N ARG A 153 0.03 -0.18 -27.29
CA ARG A 153 -0.65 -1.46 -27.61
C ARG A 153 0.18 -2.71 -27.27
N LYS A 154 1.50 -2.54 -27.13
CA LYS A 154 2.46 -3.60 -26.78
C LYS A 154 3.45 -3.02 -25.77
N CYS A 155 3.98 -3.86 -24.90
CA CYS A 155 5.02 -3.47 -23.95
C CYS A 155 6.21 -2.83 -24.69
N PRO A 156 6.64 -1.61 -24.31
CA PRO A 156 7.82 -0.97 -24.91
C PRO A 156 9.12 -1.77 -24.77
N GLU A 157 9.27 -2.54 -23.70
CA GLU A 157 10.48 -3.34 -23.45
C GLU A 157 10.46 -4.71 -24.13
N CYS A 158 9.44 -5.54 -23.88
CA CYS A 158 9.43 -6.93 -24.35
C CYS A 158 8.48 -7.19 -25.53
N LYS A 159 7.81 -6.14 -26.04
CA LYS A 159 6.85 -6.18 -27.16
C LYS A 159 5.63 -7.09 -26.94
N ASP A 160 5.41 -7.54 -25.71
CA ASP A 160 4.27 -8.36 -25.34
C ASP A 160 2.95 -7.58 -25.50
N PRO A 161 1.93 -8.14 -26.16
CA PRO A 161 0.66 -7.45 -26.38
C PRO A 161 -0.20 -7.34 -25.11
N ALA A 162 0.07 -8.14 -24.07
CA ALA A 162 -0.74 -8.21 -22.86
C ALA A 162 -0.33 -7.15 -21.81
N ILE A 163 -0.13 -5.88 -22.19
CA ILE A 163 0.07 -4.82 -21.19
C ILE A 163 -1.27 -4.50 -20.53
N ILE A 164 -1.37 -4.75 -19.22
CA ILE A 164 -2.65 -4.67 -18.49
C ILE A 164 -2.60 -3.58 -17.43
N LEU A 165 -3.79 -3.11 -17.04
CA LEU A 165 -3.94 -2.23 -15.90
C LEU A 165 -3.58 -2.99 -14.62
N GLN A 166 -2.53 -2.51 -13.96
CA GLN A 166 -2.14 -2.97 -12.64
C GLN A 166 -3.02 -2.29 -11.59
N GLY A 167 -3.38 -3.07 -10.57
CA GLY A 167 -4.17 -2.61 -9.44
C GLY A 167 -5.59 -3.16 -9.47
N PHE A 168 -5.90 -4.01 -8.49
CA PHE A 168 -7.26 -4.43 -8.20
C PHE A 168 -7.80 -3.55 -7.08
N GLY A 169 -9.02 -3.04 -7.25
CA GLY A 169 -9.74 -2.40 -6.14
C GLY A 169 -10.05 -3.42 -5.06
N THR A 170 -10.24 -2.94 -3.83
CA THR A 170 -10.64 -3.77 -2.68
C THR A 170 -11.87 -4.64 -2.98
N GLN A 171 -12.82 -4.12 -3.79
CA GLN A 171 -14.02 -4.84 -4.23
C GLN A 171 -13.70 -6.08 -5.08
N LYS A 172 -12.79 -5.96 -6.05
CA LYS A 172 -12.45 -7.09 -6.93
C LYS A 172 -11.74 -8.20 -6.15
N VAL A 173 -10.98 -7.84 -5.11
CA VAL A 173 -10.34 -8.83 -4.23
C VAL A 173 -11.36 -9.52 -3.35
N GLU A 174 -12.34 -8.80 -2.81
CA GLU A 174 -13.47 -9.35 -2.06
C GLU A 174 -14.28 -10.35 -2.89
N GLU A 175 -14.62 -10.01 -4.14
CA GLU A 175 -15.31 -10.94 -5.07
C GLU A 175 -14.53 -12.23 -5.32
N VAL A 176 -13.19 -12.14 -5.43
CA VAL A 176 -12.35 -13.33 -5.61
C VAL A 176 -12.26 -14.14 -4.32
N LEU A 177 -12.12 -13.49 -3.17
CA LEU A 177 -12.08 -14.17 -1.88
C LEU A 177 -13.39 -14.90 -1.58
N ALA A 178 -14.55 -14.30 -1.90
CA ALA A 178 -15.85 -14.96 -1.71
C ALA A 178 -16.01 -16.24 -2.55
N LYS A 179 -15.36 -16.30 -3.73
CA LYS A 179 -15.36 -17.50 -4.58
C LYS A 179 -14.40 -18.58 -4.08
N VAL A 180 -13.25 -18.16 -3.55
CA VAL A 180 -12.18 -19.07 -3.12
C VAL A 180 -12.40 -19.60 -1.70
N LEU A 181 -12.99 -18.78 -0.83
CA LEU A 181 -13.26 -19.08 0.58
C LEU A 181 -14.75 -18.81 0.89
N PRO A 182 -15.69 -19.58 0.31
CA PRO A 182 -17.12 -19.31 0.45
C PRO A 182 -17.63 -19.37 1.90
N GLN A 183 -16.95 -20.10 2.76
CA GLN A 183 -17.24 -20.25 4.18
C GLN A 183 -16.65 -19.14 5.07
N ALA A 184 -15.78 -18.28 4.52
CA ALA A 184 -15.17 -17.19 5.28
C ALA A 184 -16.13 -16.00 5.45
N LYS A 185 -16.17 -15.42 6.64
CA LYS A 185 -16.74 -14.09 6.86
C LYS A 185 -15.71 -13.05 6.41
N ILE A 186 -16.02 -12.33 5.33
CA ILE A 186 -15.15 -11.30 4.75
C ILE A 186 -15.67 -9.93 5.18
N ALA A 187 -14.76 -9.08 5.65
CA ALA A 187 -15.06 -7.72 6.07
C ALA A 187 -14.02 -6.75 5.48
N ARG A 188 -14.48 -5.58 5.03
CA ARG A 188 -13.63 -4.58 4.41
C ARG A 188 -13.49 -3.34 5.29
N ILE A 189 -12.24 -3.00 5.62
CA ILE A 189 -11.89 -1.79 6.36
C ILE A 189 -11.33 -0.76 5.37
N ASP A 190 -12.19 0.07 4.79
CA ASP A 190 -11.78 1.19 3.95
C ASP A 190 -12.53 2.49 4.26
N ALA A 191 -12.05 3.63 3.74
CA ALA A 191 -12.59 4.95 4.06
C ALA A 191 -14.09 5.12 3.72
N ASP A 192 -14.64 4.32 2.80
CA ASP A 192 -16.07 4.36 2.48
C ASP A 192 -16.88 3.40 3.36
N ALA A 193 -16.33 2.24 3.73
CA ALA A 193 -16.97 1.30 4.66
C ALA A 193 -17.01 1.81 6.11
N MET A 194 -16.06 2.67 6.49
CA MET A 194 -15.83 3.07 7.88
C MET A 194 -16.38 4.46 8.24
N ARG A 195 -17.36 4.99 7.48
CA ARG A 195 -17.92 6.33 7.70
C ARG A 195 -18.76 6.46 8.99
N ARG A 196 -19.28 5.35 9.52
CA ARG A 196 -20.09 5.35 10.76
C ARG A 196 -19.19 5.39 12.00
N LYS A 197 -19.54 6.24 12.97
CA LYS A 197 -18.92 6.26 14.29
C LYS A 197 -19.06 4.85 14.90
N ASN A 198 -17.95 4.21 15.24
CA ASN A 198 -17.82 2.82 15.74
C ASN A 198 -17.74 1.68 14.71
N ALA A 199 -17.74 1.94 13.40
CA ALA A 199 -17.70 0.88 12.38
C ALA A 199 -16.55 -0.12 12.52
N LEU A 200 -15.40 0.29 13.09
CA LEU A 200 -14.27 -0.62 13.33
C LEU A 200 -14.51 -1.56 14.50
N ARG A 201 -15.14 -1.06 15.56
CA ARG A 201 -15.41 -1.83 16.78
C ARG A 201 -16.54 -2.84 16.57
N ASP A 202 -17.49 -2.53 15.70
CA ASP A 202 -18.61 -3.42 15.39
C ASP A 202 -18.21 -4.52 14.38
N LEU A 203 -17.05 -4.37 13.73
CA LEU A 203 -16.57 -5.24 12.65
C LEU A 203 -15.44 -6.19 13.09
N LEU A 204 -14.72 -5.86 14.16
CA LEU A 204 -13.68 -6.69 14.80
C LEU A 204 -14.25 -7.39 16.04
#